data_AF-A0A226MF35-F1
#
_entry.id   AF-A0A226MF35-F1
#
_cell.length_a   1.000
_cell.length_b   1.000
_cell.length_c   1.000
_cell.angle_alpha   90.00
_cell.angle_beta   90.00
_cell.angle_gamma   90.00
#
_symmetry.space_group_name_H-M   'P 1'
#
loop_
_entity.id
_entity.type
_entity.pdbx_description
1 polymer ?
#
loop_
_entity_poly.entity_id
_entity_poly.type
_entity_poly.pdbx_seq_one_letter_code
_entity_poly.pdbx_strand_id
1 'polypeptide(L)'
;MVTPCQVGSHVTGGDIYGTVTENSLIQHKIMVPPRSRGTVTHIAPPGHYSVSDVVLELDFEGVAEQLTMMQVWPVRQTRPVVEKLVANHPLLTGQRVLDALFP
;
A
#
# COMPACT_ATOMS: atom_id res chain seq x y z
N MET A 1 13.53 7.48 1.72
CA MET A 1 12.44 6.71 2.36
C MET A 1 12.03 7.48 3.61
N VAL A 2 10.83 8.06 3.67
CA VAL A 2 10.28 8.63 4.90
C VAL A 2 9.42 7.53 5.50
N THR A 3 9.88 6.89 6.59
CA THR A 3 9.17 5.79 7.25
C THR A 3 8.31 6.38 8.39
N PRO A 4 6.97 6.41 8.26
CA PRO A 4 6.09 6.84 9.35
C PRO A 4 5.97 5.77 10.46
N CYS A 5 6.57 4.59 10.29
CA CYS A 5 6.42 3.45 11.18
C CYS A 5 7.73 3.11 11.89
N GLN A 6 7.66 2.80 13.19
CA GLN A 6 8.80 2.42 14.03
C GLN A 6 8.62 1.01 14.58
N VAL A 7 9.72 0.38 15.00
CA VAL A 7 9.69 -0.90 15.72
C VAL A 7 8.78 -0.77 16.96
N GLY A 8 7.87 -1.72 17.12
CA GLY A 8 6.83 -1.72 18.16
C GLY A 8 5.51 -1.07 17.77
N SER A 9 5.41 -0.47 16.57
CA SER A 9 4.14 0.09 16.08
C SER A 9 3.17 -1.02 15.68
N HIS A 10 1.89 -0.83 15.99
CA HIS A 10 0.83 -1.71 15.49
C HIS A 10 0.39 -1.27 14.10
N VAL A 11 0.33 -2.22 13.17
CA VAL A 11 -0.08 -1.98 11.78
C VAL A 11 -1.12 -3.00 11.34
N THR A 12 -1.94 -2.58 10.40
CA THR A 12 -3.04 -3.34 9.83
C THR A 12 -2.99 -3.31 8.31
N GLY A 13 -3.74 -4.22 7.67
CA GLY A 13 -3.79 -4.32 6.23
C GLY A 13 -4.22 -3.01 5.56
N GLY A 14 -3.41 -2.52 4.62
CA GLY A 14 -3.61 -1.26 3.93
C GLY A 14 -2.77 -0.09 4.46
N ASP A 15 -2.15 -0.24 5.64
CA ASP A 15 -1.28 0.81 6.19
C ASP A 15 -0.01 0.98 5.35
N ILE A 16 0.39 2.24 5.14
CA ILE A 16 1.59 2.59 4.37
C ILE A 16 2.78 2.62 5.31
N TYR A 17 3.74 1.73 5.10
CA TYR A 17 4.97 1.68 5.91
C TYR A 17 6.20 2.21 5.17
N GLY A 18 6.11 2.45 3.86
CA GLY A 18 7.23 2.97 3.08
C GLY A 18 6.82 3.65 1.78
N THR A 19 7.73 4.44 1.23
CA THR A 19 7.58 5.08 -0.08
C THR A 19 8.85 4.89 -0.91
N VAL A 20 8.65 4.55 -2.18
CA VAL A 20 9.70 4.37 -3.18
C VAL A 20 9.45 5.32 -4.33
N THR A 21 10.48 6.04 -4.76
CA THR A 21 10.40 6.89 -5.96
C THR A 21 10.61 6.02 -7.18
N GLU A 22 9.54 5.67 -7.89
CA GLU A 22 9.60 4.82 -9.08
C GLU A 22 10.03 5.63 -10.32
N ASN A 23 9.50 6.83 -10.46
CA ASN A 23 9.93 7.81 -11.46
C ASN A 23 9.73 9.24 -10.93
N SER A 24 10.00 10.25 -11.76
CA SER A 24 9.88 11.67 -11.36
C SER A 24 8.46 12.12 -11.01
N LEU A 25 7.43 11.35 -11.41
CA LEU A 25 6.02 11.70 -11.25
C LEU A 25 5.33 10.89 -10.14
N ILE A 26 5.69 9.62 -10.00
CA ILE A 26 4.99 8.62 -9.19
C ILE A 26 5.84 8.28 -7.96
N GLN A 27 5.27 8.54 -6.80
CA GLN A 27 5.73 7.96 -5.53
C GLN A 27 4.95 6.69 -5.24
N HIS A 28 5.62 5.55 -5.36
CA HIS A 28 5.06 4.25 -5.07
C HIS A 28 4.95 4.08 -3.55
N LYS A 29 3.72 3.86 -3.06
CA LYS A 29 3.43 3.64 -1.64
C LYS A 29 3.44 2.14 -1.36
N ILE A 30 4.36 1.70 -0.50
CA ILE A 30 4.41 0.31 -0.05
C ILE A 30 3.46 0.15 1.12
N MET A 31 2.54 -0.81 1.01
CA MET A 31 1.43 -1.02 1.94
C MET A 31 1.46 -2.43 2.51
N VAL A 32 1.04 -2.59 3.76
CA VAL A 32 0.84 -3.89 4.39
C VAL A 32 -0.25 -4.66 3.62
N PRO A 33 -0.04 -5.93 3.26
CA PRO A 33 -1.05 -6.72 2.57
C PRO A 33 -2.38 -6.76 3.36
N PRO A 34 -3.54 -6.81 2.69
CA PRO A 34 -4.82 -6.63 3.37
C PRO A 34 -5.19 -7.68 4.43
N ARG A 35 -4.53 -8.85 4.42
CA ARG A 35 -4.77 -9.94 5.37
C ARG A 35 -3.73 -10.00 6.50
N SER A 36 -2.68 -9.20 6.38
CA SER A 36 -1.57 -9.16 7.34
C SER A 36 -1.85 -8.07 8.37
N ARG A 37 -1.53 -8.36 9.63
CA ARG A 37 -1.66 -7.44 10.77
C ARG A 37 -0.66 -7.87 11.81
N GLY A 38 -0.19 -6.95 12.64
CA GLY A 38 0.73 -7.30 13.71
C GLY A 38 1.49 -6.10 14.26
N THR A 39 2.50 -6.42 15.05
CA THR A 39 3.43 -5.45 15.60
C THR A 39 4.71 -5.49 14.80
N VAL A 40 5.24 -4.33 14.43
CA VAL A 40 6.50 -4.25 13.68
C VAL A 40 7.66 -4.70 14.56
N THR A 41 8.32 -5.80 14.18
CA THR A 41 9.54 -6.28 14.86
C THR A 41 10.79 -5.73 14.22
N HIS A 42 10.78 -5.58 12.90
CA HIS A 42 11.91 -5.05 12.14
C HIS A 42 11.42 -4.20 10.96
N ILE A 43 12.14 -3.11 10.70
CA ILE A 43 11.94 -2.26 9.53
C ILE A 43 13.30 -1.93 8.91
N ALA A 44 13.41 -2.13 7.59
CA ALA A 44 14.65 -1.86 6.89
C ALA A 44 14.96 -0.34 6.89
N PRO A 45 16.23 0.06 7.09
CA PRO A 45 16.62 1.46 7.05
C PRO A 45 16.48 2.04 5.64
N PRO A 46 16.43 3.37 5.47
CA PRO A 46 16.40 3.98 4.14
C PRO A 46 17.61 3.56 3.29
N GLY A 47 17.36 3.03 2.10
CA GLY A 47 18.43 2.51 1.24
C GLY A 47 17.92 2.02 -0.11
N HIS A 48 18.82 1.40 -0.87
CA HIS A 48 18.50 0.72 -2.12
C HIS A 48 18.31 -0.76 -1.86
N TYR A 49 17.16 -1.28 -2.27
CA TYR A 49 16.77 -2.68 -2.08
C TYR A 49 16.17 -3.21 -3.37
N SER A 50 16.27 -4.52 -3.56
CA SER A 50 15.56 -5.26 -4.58
C SER A 50 14.13 -5.55 -4.14
N VAL A 51 13.23 -5.78 -5.09
CA VAL A 51 11.83 -6.10 -4.80
C VAL A 51 11.63 -7.36 -3.96
N SER A 52 12.58 -8.29 -4.01
CA SER A 52 12.61 -9.54 -3.24
C SER A 52 13.15 -9.38 -1.81
N ASP A 53 13.76 -8.24 -1.50
CA ASP A 53 14.38 -8.04 -0.20
C ASP A 53 13.29 -7.82 0.86
N VAL A 54 13.52 -8.35 2.06
CA VAL A 54 12.60 -8.19 3.19
C VAL A 54 12.76 -6.79 3.75
N VAL A 55 11.67 -6.03 3.76
CA VAL A 55 11.65 -4.61 4.16
C VAL A 55 10.96 -4.43 5.50
N LEU A 56 10.04 -5.32 5.85
CA LEU A 56 9.28 -5.26 7.10
C LEU A 56 9.06 -6.67 7.66
N GLU A 57 9.21 -6.83 8.96
CA GLU A 57 8.80 -8.03 9.67
C GLU A 57 7.70 -7.67 10.68
N LEU A 58 6.63 -8.45 10.67
CA LEU A 58 5.50 -8.32 11.57
C LEU A 58 5.43 -9.54 12.46
N ASP A 59 5.18 -9.35 13.76
CA ASP A 59 4.81 -10.42 14.67
C ASP A 59 3.32 -10.34 15.00
N PHE A 60 2.64 -11.46 14.84
CA PHE A 60 1.25 -11.64 15.25
C PHE A 60 1.10 -13.00 15.93
N GLU A 61 0.75 -12.98 17.23
CA GLU A 61 0.54 -14.18 18.03
C GLU A 61 1.74 -15.17 18.02
N GLY A 62 2.97 -14.65 17.91
CA GLY A 62 4.21 -15.43 17.88
C GLY A 62 4.59 -15.97 16.50
N VAL A 63 3.87 -15.58 15.45
CA VAL A 63 4.21 -15.89 14.05
C VAL A 63 4.81 -14.65 13.41
N ALA A 64 6.09 -14.75 13.03
CA ALA A 64 6.77 -13.72 12.27
C ALA A 64 6.44 -13.83 10.77
N GLU A 65 5.84 -12.78 10.21
CA GLU A 65 5.54 -12.63 8.79
C GLU A 65 6.54 -11.65 8.16
N GLN A 66 7.20 -12.09 7.09
CA GLN A 66 8.15 -11.27 6.33
C GLN A 66 7.47 -10.63 5.13
N LEU A 67 7.62 -9.32 5.00
CA LEU A 67 7.04 -8.54 3.92
C LEU A 67 8.15 -7.92 3.06
N THR A 68 8.03 -8.16 1.76
CA THR A 68 8.90 -7.57 0.72
C THR A 68 8.23 -6.33 0.11
N MET A 69 8.83 -5.73 -0.92
CA MET A 69 8.20 -4.61 -1.63
C MET A 69 7.04 -5.05 -2.52
N MET A 70 6.92 -6.35 -2.80
CA MET A 70 5.90 -6.91 -3.70
C MET A 70 4.88 -7.76 -2.95
N GLN A 71 3.65 -7.77 -3.45
CA GLN A 71 2.56 -8.59 -2.92
C GLN A 71 1.90 -9.39 -4.04
N VAL A 72 1.56 -10.64 -3.74
CA VAL A 72 0.82 -11.51 -4.67
C VAL A 72 -0.67 -11.43 -4.33
N TRP A 73 -1.50 -11.13 -5.32
CA TRP A 73 -2.94 -11.06 -5.13
C TRP A 73 -3.70 -11.88 -6.19
N PRO A 74 -4.64 -12.75 -5.79
CA PRO A 74 -5.43 -13.53 -6.74
C PRO A 74 -6.36 -12.64 -7.56
N VAL A 75 -6.21 -12.68 -8.89
CA VAL A 75 -6.91 -11.79 -9.84
C VAL A 75 -8.44 -11.91 -9.83
N ARG A 76 -8.98 -13.04 -9.33
CA ARG A 76 -10.43 -13.29 -9.23
C ARG A 76 -11.02 -12.92 -7.87
N GLN A 77 -10.22 -12.43 -6.91
CA GLN A 77 -10.72 -11.94 -5.64
C GLN A 77 -10.64 -10.41 -5.61
N THR A 78 -11.77 -9.76 -5.31
CA THR A 78 -11.82 -8.30 -5.15
C THR A 78 -10.93 -7.88 -3.97
N ARG A 79 -10.13 -6.82 -4.13
CA ARG A 79 -9.36 -6.24 -3.02
C ARG A 79 -10.34 -5.66 -1.98
N PRO A 80 -10.13 -5.92 -0.68
CA PRO A 80 -10.99 -5.39 0.35
C PRO A 80 -10.84 -3.87 0.45
N VAL A 81 -11.92 -3.20 0.82
CA VAL A 81 -12.01 -1.75 1.04
C VAL A 81 -12.80 -1.50 2.31
N VAL A 82 -12.56 -0.37 2.98
CA VAL A 82 -13.27 -0.02 4.23
C VAL A 82 -14.74 0.28 3.94
N GLU A 83 -15.00 1.16 2.97
CA GLU A 83 -16.35 1.54 2.58
C GLU A 83 -16.41 1.96 1.11
N LYS A 84 -17.61 1.92 0.53
CA LYS A 84 -17.87 2.40 -0.82
C LYS A 84 -18.57 3.75 -0.74
N LEU A 85 -17.86 4.80 -1.12
CA LEU A 85 -18.38 6.17 -1.14
C LEU A 85 -19.22 6.43 -2.40
N VAL A 86 -20.21 7.31 -2.27
CA VAL A 86 -20.98 7.83 -3.41
C VAL A 86 -20.09 8.82 -4.17
N ALA A 87 -20.03 8.68 -5.50
CA ALA A 87 -19.25 9.58 -6.34
C ALA A 87 -19.86 10.98 -6.35
N ASN A 88 -19.06 11.99 -5.99
CA ASN A 88 -19.44 13.40 -5.96
C ASN A 88 -18.51 14.29 -6.80
N HIS A 89 -17.54 13.71 -7.51
CA HIS A 89 -16.60 14.42 -8.38
C HIS A 89 -16.57 13.77 -9.77
N PRO A 90 -16.76 14.55 -10.86
CA PRO A 90 -16.73 14.02 -12.22
C PRO A 90 -15.29 13.71 -12.66
N LEU A 91 -15.12 12.70 -13.51
CA LEU A 91 -13.85 12.38 -14.14
C LEU A 91 -13.77 13.09 -15.50
N LEU A 92 -13.06 14.22 -15.56
CA LEU A 92 -12.97 15.02 -16.78
C LEU A 92 -12.20 14.28 -17.88
N THR A 93 -12.86 14.07 -19.02
CA THR A 93 -12.27 13.40 -20.18
C THR A 93 -11.61 14.38 -21.15
N GLY A 94 -11.99 15.66 -21.07
CA GLY A 94 -11.57 16.71 -22.01
C GLY A 94 -12.45 16.77 -23.28
N GLN A 95 -13.46 15.90 -23.38
CA GLN A 95 -14.40 15.88 -24.51
C GLN A 95 -15.70 16.54 -24.12
N ARG A 96 -16.04 17.64 -24.82
CA ARG A 96 -17.23 18.45 -24.52
C ARG A 96 -18.54 17.67 -24.46
N VAL A 97 -18.72 16.69 -25.35
CA VAL A 97 -19.95 15.88 -25.38
C VAL A 97 -20.09 14.99 -24.14
N LEU A 98 -18.99 14.40 -23.66
CA LEU A 98 -19.01 13.54 -22.48
C LEU A 98 -19.12 14.41 -21.22
N ASP A 99 -18.27 15.41 -21.08
CA ASP A 99 -18.18 16.19 -19.84
C ASP A 99 -19.42 17.09 -19.59
N ALA A 100 -20.19 17.46 -20.62
CA ALA A 100 -21.36 18.34 -20.47
C ALA A 100 -22.72 17.63 -20.57
N LEU A 101 -22.86 16.62 -21.43
CA LEU A 101 -24.15 15.95 -21.67
C LEU A 101 -24.25 14.57 -21.01
N PHE A 102 -23.11 13.88 -20.85
CA PHE A 102 -23.03 12.53 -20.28
C PHE A 102 -21.91 12.42 -19.23
N PRO A 103 -21.94 13.26 -18.18
CA PRO A 103 -20.89 13.30 -17.16
C PRO A 103 -20.83 12.03 -16.30
#